data_AF-A0A2M7TYP3-F1
#
_entry.id   AF-A0A2M7TYP3-F1
#
_cell.length_a   1.000
_cell.length_b   1.000
_cell.length_c   1.000
_cell.angle_alpha   90.00
_cell.angle_beta   90.00
_cell.angle_gamma   90.00
#
_symmetry.space_group_name_H-M   'P 1'
#
loop_
_entity.id
_entity.type
_entity.pdbx_description
1 polymer ?
#
loop_
_entity_poly.entity_id
_entity_poly.type
_entity_poly.pdbx_seq_one_letter_code
_entity_poly.pdbx_strand_id
1 'polypeptide(L)'
;MNNPTARLTIPMDKSLRVKLGKRADELGFDSPQALLRYVSKTLVDGRKVTFGEVDYLALRDKKDGWDDWGPVPNEVLERWAKQAADERSGKAKLQSFDNIDDLLADLKSYVAKRNQAK
;
A
#
# COMPACT_ATOMS: atom_id res chain seq x y z
N MET A 1 -16.07 33.42 19.12
CA MET A 1 -15.02 32.73 19.92
C MET A 1 -13.80 32.57 19.03
N ASN A 2 -12.64 33.09 19.41
CA ASN A 2 -11.39 32.84 18.67
C ASN A 2 -10.98 31.38 18.92
N ASN A 3 -11.10 30.52 17.92
CA ASN A 3 -10.51 29.19 17.99
C ASN A 3 -8.98 29.36 18.00
N PRO A 4 -8.27 28.87 19.03
CA PRO A 4 -6.82 28.98 19.06
C PRO A 4 -6.22 28.20 17.88
N THR A 5 -5.57 28.91 16.96
CA THR A 5 -4.87 28.29 15.83
C THR A 5 -3.52 27.75 16.29
N ALA A 6 -3.34 26.43 16.18
CA ALA A 6 -2.05 25.78 16.44
C ALA A 6 -1.23 25.63 15.14
N ARG A 7 0.09 25.85 15.23
CA ARG A 7 1.02 25.63 14.13
C ARG A 7 1.60 24.21 14.21
N LEU A 8 1.39 23.42 13.15
CA LEU A 8 2.05 22.14 12.96
C LEU A 8 3.26 22.33 12.04
N THR A 9 4.43 21.80 12.44
CA THR A 9 5.66 21.81 11.63
C THR A 9 6.08 20.37 11.41
N ILE A 10 6.12 19.94 10.14
CA ILE A 10 6.47 18.58 9.76
C ILE A 10 7.79 18.63 9.00
N PRO A 11 8.89 18.09 9.53
CA PRO A 11 10.11 17.94 8.76
C PRO A 11 9.86 16.94 7.62
N MET A 12 10.16 17.35 6.39
CA MET A 12 9.92 16.53 5.22
C MET A 12 10.96 16.81 4.14
N ASP A 13 11.28 15.77 3.36
CA ASP A 13 12.15 15.90 2.21
C ASP A 13 11.55 16.84 1.16
N LYS A 14 12.43 17.60 0.50
CA LYS A 14 12.03 18.57 -0.53
C LYS A 14 11.27 17.88 -1.68
N SER A 15 11.71 16.70 -2.10
CA SER A 15 11.07 15.92 -3.16
C SER A 15 9.65 15.46 -2.77
N LEU A 16 9.47 15.03 -1.51
CA LEU A 16 8.18 14.64 -0.97
C LEU A 16 7.23 15.83 -0.89
N ARG A 17 7.72 16.99 -0.43
CA ARG A 17 6.94 18.24 -0.38
C ARG A 17 6.40 18.63 -1.76
N VAL A 18 7.24 18.53 -2.79
CA VAL A 18 6.85 18.88 -4.17
C VAL A 18 5.80 17.91 -4.70
N LYS A 19 5.99 16.59 -4.51
CA LYS A 19 5.00 15.58 -4.92
C LYS A 19 3.66 15.77 -4.21
N LEU A 20 3.69 16.08 -2.92
CA LEU A 20 2.50 16.34 -2.13
C LEU A 20 1.75 17.58 -2.63
N GLY A 21 2.47 18.65 -3.01
CA GLY A 21 1.86 19.83 -3.63
C GLY A 21 1.17 19.50 -4.94
N LYS A 22 1.87 18.82 -5.85
CA LYS A 22 1.26 18.39 -7.11
C LYS A 22 0.01 17.55 -6.90
N ARG A 23 0.05 16.61 -5.95
CA ARG A 23 -1.11 15.76 -5.64
C ARG A 23 -2.26 16.56 -5.01
N ALA A 24 -1.95 17.54 -4.16
CA ALA A 24 -2.95 18.45 -3.61
C ALA A 24 -3.63 19.24 -4.73
N ASP A 25 -2.86 19.78 -5.67
CA ASP A 25 -3.39 20.53 -6.83
C ASP A 25 -4.27 19.63 -7.72
N GLU A 26 -3.82 18.40 -8.03
CA GLU A 26 -4.58 17.39 -8.79
C GLU A 26 -5.92 17.04 -8.14
N LEU A 27 -5.98 17.08 -6.81
CA LEU A 27 -7.18 16.81 -6.02
C LEU A 27 -8.02 18.08 -5.76
N GLY A 28 -7.63 19.22 -6.34
CA GLY A 28 -8.35 20.49 -6.24
C GLY A 28 -8.15 21.26 -4.94
N PHE A 29 -7.07 20.98 -4.19
CA PHE A 29 -6.73 21.75 -2.99
C PHE A 29 -5.80 22.92 -3.34
N ASP A 30 -6.02 24.07 -2.70
CA ASP A 30 -5.20 25.28 -2.91
C ASP A 30 -3.76 25.15 -2.39
N SER A 31 -3.49 24.15 -1.53
CA SER A 31 -2.16 23.91 -0.98
C SER A 31 -2.03 22.53 -0.33
N PRO A 32 -0.79 22.01 -0.16
CA PRO A 32 -0.52 20.84 0.67
C PRO A 32 -1.07 20.97 2.10
N GLN A 33 -1.02 22.18 2.69
CA GLN A 33 -1.55 22.39 4.03
C GLN A 33 -3.08 22.26 4.08
N ALA A 34 -3.79 22.68 3.03
CA ALA A 34 -5.24 22.52 2.94
C ALA A 34 -5.62 21.03 2.87
N LEU A 35 -4.92 20.25 2.05
CA LEU A 35 -5.08 18.80 1.98
C LEU A 35 -4.85 18.15 3.36
N LEU A 36 -3.74 18.49 4.04
CA LEU A 36 -3.44 17.94 5.35
C LEU A 36 -4.50 18.30 6.39
N ARG A 37 -4.97 19.55 6.42
CA ARG A 37 -6.05 19.96 7.33
C ARG A 37 -7.34 19.19 7.06
N TYR A 38 -7.68 18.98 5.79
CA TYR A 38 -8.86 18.22 5.40
C TYR A 38 -8.77 16.77 5.91
N VAL A 39 -7.67 16.08 5.62
CA VAL A 39 -7.43 14.69 6.08
C VAL A 39 -7.42 14.59 7.61
N SER A 40 -6.72 15.51 8.29
CA SER A 40 -6.69 15.52 9.76
C SER A 40 -8.10 15.71 10.34
N LYS A 41 -8.90 16.61 9.76
CA LYS A 41 -10.28 16.83 10.21
C LYS A 41 -11.16 15.61 9.97
N THR A 42 -11.07 14.98 8.79
CA THR A 42 -11.87 13.79 8.50
C THR A 42 -11.53 12.62 9.40
N LEU A 43 -10.23 12.43 9.72
CA LEU A 43 -9.79 11.40 10.65
C LEU A 43 -10.36 11.61 12.06
N VAL A 44 -10.30 12.85 12.58
CA VAL A 44 -10.87 13.19 13.90
C VAL A 44 -12.40 13.04 13.90
N ASP A 45 -13.05 13.40 12.80
CA ASP A 45 -14.50 13.26 12.64
C ASP A 45 -14.93 11.80 12.36
N GLY A 46 -14.01 10.82 12.34
CA GLY A 46 -14.30 9.40 12.09
C GLY A 46 -14.72 9.06 10.66
N ARG A 47 -14.50 9.99 9.72
CA ARG A 47 -14.89 9.85 8.31
C ARG A 47 -13.74 9.25 7.50
N LYS A 48 -14.07 8.31 6.61
CA LYS A 48 -13.13 7.78 5.62
C LYS A 48 -13.10 8.72 4.41
N VAL A 49 -11.90 9.08 3.97
CA VAL A 49 -11.68 9.87 2.75
C VAL A 49 -11.04 8.97 1.72
N THR A 50 -11.71 8.87 0.57
CA THR A 50 -11.19 8.20 -0.62
C THR A 50 -10.92 9.27 -1.67
N PHE A 51 -9.67 9.41 -2.08
CA PHE A 51 -9.31 10.23 -3.22
C PHE A 51 -9.30 9.31 -4.45
N GLY A 52 -10.43 9.19 -5.16
CA GLY A 52 -10.53 8.36 -6.40
C GLY A 52 -9.51 8.80 -7.47
N GLU A 53 -9.18 8.05 -8.51
CA GLU A 53 -9.76 6.84 -9.11
C GLU A 53 -8.61 5.85 -9.43
N VAL A 54 -8.77 4.57 -9.07
CA VAL A 54 -7.83 3.49 -9.38
C VAL A 54 -8.30 2.89 -10.70
N ASP A 55 -7.70 3.28 -11.82
CA ASP A 55 -8.00 2.72 -13.14
C ASP A 55 -7.45 1.28 -13.23
N TYR A 56 -8.28 0.30 -12.86
CA TYR A 56 -7.95 -1.12 -12.87
C TYR A 56 -7.46 -1.65 -14.24
N LEU A 57 -7.82 -1.00 -15.36
CA LEU A 57 -7.33 -1.37 -16.69
C LEU A 57 -5.93 -0.79 -16.95
N ALA A 58 -5.61 0.41 -16.46
CA ALA A 58 -4.25 0.98 -16.52
C ALA A 58 -3.26 0.31 -15.55
N LEU A 59 -3.75 -0.49 -14.61
CA LEU A 59 -2.95 -1.19 -13.62
C LEU A 59 -2.61 -2.63 -14.01
N ARG A 60 -3.22 -3.13 -15.09
CA ARG A 60 -2.81 -4.38 -15.73
C ARG A 60 -1.41 -4.28 -16.36
N ASP A 61 -1.03 -3.07 -16.80
CA ASP A 61 0.24 -2.80 -17.49
C ASP A 61 1.27 -2.01 -16.65
N LYS A 62 0.91 -1.58 -15.42
CA LYS A 62 1.81 -0.85 -14.51
C LYS A 62 2.35 -1.76 -13.40
N LYS A 63 3.67 -1.95 -13.41
CA LYS A 63 4.43 -2.91 -12.59
C LYS A 63 4.50 -2.58 -11.08
N ASP A 64 4.20 -1.35 -10.67
CA ASP A 64 4.48 -0.87 -9.30
C ASP A 64 3.22 -0.32 -8.62
N GLY A 65 2.18 -1.14 -8.64
CA GLY A 65 0.91 -0.84 -8.06
C GLY A 65 0.65 -1.62 -6.78
N TRP A 66 1.25 -1.20 -5.66
CA TRP A 66 1.17 -1.99 -4.42
C TRP A 66 0.44 -1.34 -3.22
N ASP A 67 0.21 -0.03 -3.17
CA ASP A 67 -0.29 0.58 -1.91
C ASP A 67 -1.62 1.38 -1.97
N ASP A 68 -2.47 1.13 -2.97
CA ASP A 68 -3.80 1.74 -3.17
C ASP A 68 -4.77 0.82 -4.00
N TRP A 69 -5.29 -0.33 -3.51
CA TRP A 69 -5.65 -1.45 -4.44
C TRP A 69 -7.02 -2.14 -4.42
N GLY A 70 -8.03 -1.66 -3.69
CA GLY A 70 -9.37 -2.27 -3.75
C GLY A 70 -9.44 -3.74 -3.29
N PRO A 71 -10.61 -4.41 -3.39
CA PRO A 71 -10.77 -5.76 -2.88
C PRO A 71 -9.92 -6.75 -3.69
N VAL A 72 -9.29 -7.69 -2.97
CA VAL A 72 -8.50 -8.78 -3.55
C VAL A 72 -9.35 -9.54 -4.56
N PRO A 73 -8.86 -9.79 -5.80
CA PRO A 73 -9.62 -10.51 -6.82
C PRO A 73 -10.09 -11.89 -6.31
N ASN A 74 -11.31 -12.30 -6.67
CA ASN A 74 -11.89 -13.56 -6.19
C ASN A 74 -11.01 -14.78 -6.49
N GLU A 75 -10.31 -14.80 -7.62
CA GLU A 75 -9.35 -15.85 -7.99
C GLU A 75 -8.18 -15.97 -6.99
N VAL A 76 -7.73 -14.86 -6.39
CA VAL A 76 -6.69 -14.85 -5.37
C VAL A 76 -7.25 -15.37 -4.05
N LEU A 77 -8.49 -14.97 -3.71
CA LEU A 77 -9.19 -15.49 -2.52
C LEU A 77 -9.43 -17.00 -2.63
N GLU A 78 -9.82 -17.49 -3.80
CA GLU A 78 -9.99 -18.93 -4.08
C GLU A 78 -8.65 -19.68 -3.99
N ARG A 79 -7.57 -19.10 -4.52
CA ARG A 79 -6.22 -19.67 -4.39
C ARG A 79 -5.77 -19.75 -2.93
N TRP A 80 -5.98 -18.70 -2.15
CA TRP A 80 -5.65 -18.68 -0.72
C TRP A 80 -6.51 -19.64 0.08
N ALA A 81 -7.80 -19.73 -0.21
CA ALA A 81 -8.70 -20.70 0.40
C ALA A 81 -8.24 -22.14 0.12
N LYS A 82 -7.80 -22.41 -1.12
CA LYS A 82 -7.23 -23.71 -1.51
C LYS A 82 -5.90 -23.99 -0.80
N GLN A 83 -4.99 -23.02 -0.74
CA GLN A 83 -3.73 -23.15 0.00
C GLN A 83 -3.95 -23.40 1.48
N ALA A 84 -4.85 -22.66 2.13
CA ALA A 84 -5.21 -22.87 3.53
C ALA A 84 -5.85 -24.24 3.77
N ALA A 85 -6.63 -24.75 2.81
CA ALA A 85 -7.18 -26.10 2.86
C ALA A 85 -6.10 -27.18 2.69
N ASP A 86 -5.12 -26.96 1.80
CA ASP A 86 -3.99 -27.85 1.59
C ASP A 86 -3.03 -27.88 2.81
N GLU A 87 -2.87 -26.74 3.49
CA GLU A 87 -2.14 -26.62 4.76
C GLU A 87 -2.85 -27.34 5.90
N ARG A 88 -4.16 -27.14 6.05
CA ARG A 88 -4.97 -27.83 7.08
C ARG A 88 -5.06 -29.33 6.86
N SER A 89 -5.01 -29.78 5.61
CA SER A 89 -5.04 -31.21 5.26
C SER A 89 -3.66 -31.88 5.30
N GLY A 90 -2.60 -31.15 5.66
CA GLY A 90 -1.24 -31.68 5.76
C GLY A 90 -0.61 -32.04 4.41
N LYS A 91 -1.22 -31.63 3.29
CA LYS A 91 -0.69 -31.84 1.94
C LYS A 91 0.32 -30.77 1.53
N ALA A 92 0.28 -29.61 2.18
CA ALA A 92 1.26 -28.55 1.94
C ALA A 92 2.61 -28.91 2.58
N LYS A 93 3.67 -28.93 1.77
CA LYS A 93 5.06 -28.98 2.26
C LYS A 93 5.43 -27.59 2.78
N LEU A 94 5.06 -27.30 4.02
CA LEU A 94 5.52 -26.10 4.71
C LEU A 94 7.02 -26.26 5.02
N GLN A 95 7.86 -25.43 4.41
CA GLN A 95 9.27 -25.33 4.79
C GLN A 95 9.37 -24.59 6.12
N SER A 96 10.05 -25.20 7.09
CA SER A 96 10.46 -24.54 8.32
C SER A 96 11.85 -23.95 8.16
N PHE A 97 12.11 -22.86 8.87
CA PHE A 97 13.40 -22.18 8.89
C PHE A 97 13.80 -21.98 10.35
N ASP A 98 15.07 -22.25 10.66
CA ASP A 98 15.57 -22.19 12.03
C ASP A 98 15.86 -20.75 12.48
N ASN A 99 16.16 -19.85 11.54
CA ASN A 99 16.41 -18.43 11.81
C ASN A 99 16.04 -17.55 10.61
N ILE A 100 16.09 -16.22 10.82
CA ILE A 100 15.73 -15.21 9.82
C ILE A 100 16.69 -15.24 8.61
N ASP A 101 17.96 -15.57 8.82
CA ASP A 101 18.96 -15.60 7.74
C ASP A 101 18.68 -16.73 6.76
N ASP A 102 18.25 -17.90 7.25
CA ASP A 102 17.86 -19.04 6.41
C ASP A 102 16.61 -18.72 5.57
N LEU A 103 15.63 -18.04 6.18
CA LEU A 103 14.46 -17.53 5.46
C LEU A 103 14.86 -16.56 4.35
N LEU A 104 15.75 -15.61 4.67
CA LEU A 104 16.21 -14.61 3.69
C LEU A 104 17.04 -15.25 2.57
N ALA A 105 17.83 -16.28 2.87
CA ALA A 105 18.60 -17.03 1.88
C ALA A 105 17.69 -17.78 0.91
N ASP A 106 16.65 -18.46 1.41
CA ASP A 106 15.69 -19.18 0.58
C ASP A 106 14.90 -18.21 -0.33
N LEU A 107 14.41 -17.09 0.22
CA LEU A 107 13.72 -16.05 -0.54
C LEU A 107 14.61 -15.46 -1.66
N LYS A 108 15.88 -15.19 -1.37
CA LYS A 108 16.85 -14.73 -2.38
C LYS A 108 17.05 -15.79 -3.47
N SER A 109 17.16 -17.06 -3.09
CA SER A 109 17.30 -18.17 -4.04
C SER A 109 16.07 -18.33 -4.95
N TYR A 110 14.87 -18.11 -4.40
CA TYR A 110 13.61 -18.21 -5.12
C TYR A 110 13.47 -17.10 -6.17
N VAL A 111 13.80 -15.86 -5.79
CA VAL A 111 13.81 -14.71 -6.71
C VAL A 111 14.84 -14.92 -7.83
N ALA A 112 16.03 -15.45 -7.51
CA ALA A 112 17.06 -15.76 -8.49
C ALA A 112 16.61 -16.82 -9.51
N LYS A 113 16.00 -17.93 -9.05
CA LYS A 113 15.46 -18.99 -9.92
C LYS A 113 14.35 -18.47 -10.84
N ARG A 114 13.47 -17.61 -10.32
CA ARG A 114 12.37 -17.01 -11.11
C ARG A 114 12.87 -16.10 -12.23
N ASN A 115 13.98 -15.40 -12.01
CA ASN A 115 14.57 -14.52 -13.01
C ASN A 115 15.37 -15.27 -14.09
N GLN A 116 15.83 -16.49 -13.82
CA GLN A 116 16.50 -17.36 -14.81
C GLN A 116 15.51 -18.17 -15.67
N ALA A 117 14.25 -18.27 -15.27
CA ALA A 117 13.18 -18.96 -16.00
C ALA A 117 12.41 -18.05 -16.98
N LYS A 118 12.91 -16.82 -17.20
CA LYS A 118 12.45 -15.87 -18.22
C LYS A 118 13.51 -15.71 -19.28
#